data_AF-A0AAV9TEP1-F1
#
_entry.id   AF-A0AAV9TEP1-F1
#
_cell.length_a   1.000
_cell.length_b   1.000
_cell.length_c   1.000
_cell.angle_alpha   90.00
_cell.angle_beta   90.00
_cell.angle_gamma   90.00
#
_symmetry.space_group_name_H-M   'P 1'
#
loop_
_entity.id
_entity.type
_entity.pdbx_description
1 polymer ?
#
loop_
_entity_poly.entity_id
_entity_poly.type
_entity_poly.pdbx_seq_one_letter_code
_entity_poly.pdbx_strand_id
1 'polypeptide(L)' 'MTLVHIVLFKFRPDVSEEHKETFVRELKTLKSLPCVKDHRLIVGGPSVTDPIEKSKG' A
#
# COMPACT_ATOMS: atom_id res chain seq x y z
N MET A 1 3.38 18.36 14.88
CA MET A 1 3.84 16.95 14.90
C MET A 1 3.02 16.17 13.88
N THR A 2 3.64 15.29 13.08
CA THR A 2 2.96 14.47 12.06
C THR A 2 3.31 13.01 12.33
N LEU A 3 2.30 12.13 12.44
CA LEU A 3 2.49 10.69 12.55
C LEU A 3 2.46 10.08 11.15
N VAL A 4 3.47 9.27 10.82
CA VAL A 4 3.52 8.51 9.56
C VAL A 4 3.27 7.05 9.88
N HIS A 5 2.16 6.49 9.36
CA HIS A 5 1.80 5.09 9.53
C HIS A 5 2.06 4.35 8.21
N ILE A 6 2.93 3.33 8.24
CA ILE A 6 3.34 2.56 7.06
C ILE A 6 2.89 1.11 7.26
N VAL A 7 2.20 0.55 6.25
CA VAL A 7 1.70 -0.83 6.25
C VAL A 7 2.08 -1.50 4.94
N LEU A 8 2.57 -2.73 5.02
CA LEU A 8 2.90 -3.57 3.87
C LEU A 8 1.94 -4.77 3.83
N PHE A 9 1.35 -5.01 2.66
CA PHE A 9 0.44 -6.14 2.44
C PHE A 9 1.07 -7.17 1.52
N LYS A 10 0.93 -8.45 1.87
CA LYS A 10 1.22 -9.58 0.99
C LYS A 10 -0.07 -10.38 0.79
N PHE A 11 -0.59 -10.40 -0.43
CA PHE A 11 -1.75 -11.23 -0.76
C PHE A 11 -1.38 -12.71 -0.72
N ARG A 12 -2.35 -13.55 -0.36
CA ARG A 12 -2.19 -15.00 -0.50
C ARG A 12 -2.17 -15.37 -2.00
N PRO A 13 -1.53 -16.49 -2.39
CA PRO A 13 -1.38 -16.86 -3.81
C PRO A 13 -2.71 -17.07 -4.55
N ASP A 14 -3.76 -17.44 -3.81
CA ASP A 14 -5.10 -17.75 -4.30
C ASP A 14 -6.01 -16.53 -4.45
N VAL A 15 -5.54 -15.33 -4.09
CA VAL A 15 -6.32 -14.10 -4.23
C VAL A 15 -6.37 -13.67 -5.69
N SER A 16 -7.59 -13.54 -6.24
CA SER A 16 -7.81 -13.09 -7.61
C SER A 16 -7.36 -11.64 -7.84
N GLU A 17 -7.01 -11.30 -9.08
CA GLU A 17 -6.64 -9.92 -9.45
C GLU A 17 -7.79 -8.94 -9.17
N GLU A 18 -9.03 -9.30 -9.50
CA GLU A 18 -10.23 -8.49 -9.20
C GLU A 18 -10.36 -8.15 -7.71
N HIS A 19 -10.03 -9.11 -6.83
CA HIS A 19 -10.06 -8.87 -5.39
C HIS A 19 -8.95 -7.90 -4.96
N LYS A 20 -7.74 -8.01 -5.54
CA LYS A 20 -6.64 -7.08 -5.29
C LYS A 20 -6.98 -5.67 -5.76
N GLU A 21 -7.56 -5.55 -6.95
CA GLU A 21 -8.00 -4.26 -7.50
C GLU A 21 -9.08 -3.61 -6.64
N THR A 22 -10.06 -4.41 -6.20
CA THR A 22 -11.10 -3.96 -5.28
C THR A 22 -10.49 -3.48 -3.97
N PHE A 23 -9.59 -4.25 -3.36
CA PHE A 23 -8.89 -3.87 -2.14
C PHE A 23 -8.16 -2.52 -2.28
N VAL A 24 -7.40 -2.34 -3.36
CA VAL A 24 -6.68 -1.08 -3.63
C VAL A 24 -7.66 0.09 -3.83
N ARG A 25 -8.78 -0.14 -4.53
CA ARG A 25 -9.82 0.87 -4.73
C ARG A 25 -10.44 1.31 -3.41
N GLU A 26 -10.84 0.36 -2.57
CA GLU A 26 -11.45 0.65 -1.28
C GLU A 26 -10.48 1.38 -0.35
N LEU A 27 -9.20 0.98 -0.30
CA LEU A 27 -8.18 1.69 0.48
C LEU A 27 -8.01 3.16 0.05
N LYS A 28 -8.07 3.46 -1.26
CA LYS A 28 -7.97 4.86 -1.75
C LYS A 28 -9.13 5.73 -1.27
N THR A 29 -10.28 5.16 -0.94
CA THR A 29 -11.43 5.92 -0.41
C THR A 29 -11.16 6.43 1.01
N LEU A 30 -10.34 5.72 1.79
CA LEU A 30 -10.04 6.07 3.19
C LEU A 30 -9.30 7.40 3.36
N LYS A 31 -8.78 7.98 2.27
CA LYS A 31 -8.15 9.30 2.28
C LYS A 31 -9.09 10.41 2.80
N SER A 32 -10.41 10.22 2.69
CA SER A 32 -11.41 11.20 3.14
C SER A 32 -11.67 11.15 4.65
N LEU A 33 -11.12 10.17 5.37
CA LEU A 33 -11.28 10.07 6.82
C LEU A 33 -10.66 11.29 7.52
N PRO A 34 -11.32 11.82 8.57
CA PRO A 34 -10.83 13.02 9.28
C PRO A 34 -9.50 12.80 10.02
N CYS A 35 -9.15 11.53 10.30
CA CYS A 35 -7.87 11.18 10.91
C CYS A 35 -6.70 11.20 9.91
N VAL A 36 -6.97 11.22 8.60
CA VAL A 36 -5.94 11.33 7.57
C VAL A 36 -5.61 12.79 7.40
N LYS A 37 -4.46 13.18 7.96
CA LYS A 37 -3.94 14.53 7.86
C LYS A 37 -3.80 14.94 6.39
N ASP A 38 -4.44 16.05 6.03
CA ASP A 38 -4.40 16.67 4.69
C ASP A 38 -4.77 15.71 3.55
N HIS A 39 -5.62 14.70 3.81
CA HIS A 39 -5.97 13.63 2.87
C HIS A 39 -4.76 12.88 2.29
N ARG A 40 -3.61 12.91 2.99
CA ARG A 40 -2.34 12.33 2.55
C ARG A 40 -2.27 10.83 2.86
N LEU A 41 -3.13 10.06 2.19
CA LEU A 41 -3.07 8.61 2.13
C LEU A 41 -2.57 8.16 0.76
N ILE A 42 -1.42 7.49 0.73
CA ILE A 42 -0.83 6.97 -0.50
C ILE A 42 -1.05 5.45 -0.49
N VAL A 43 -1.80 4.97 -1.49
CA VAL A 43 -2.13 3.55 -1.66
C VAL A 43 -1.60 3.09 -3.00
N GLY A 44 -0.74 2.07 -2.96
CA GLY A 44 -0.09 1.54 -4.13
C GLY A 44 1.29 2.15 -4.37
N GLY A 45 2.07 1.37 -5.10
CA GLY A 45 3.46 1.58 -5.45
C GLY A 45 3.99 0.20 -5.87
N PRO A 46 4.81 0.08 -6.93
CA PRO A 46 5.46 -1.18 -7.20
C PRO A 46 6.19 -1.62 -5.92
N SER A 47 6.08 -2.89 -5.54
CA SER A 47 7.09 -3.45 -4.65
C SER A 47 8.41 -3.18 -5.37
N VAL A 48 9.25 -2.30 -4.82
CA VAL A 48 10.55 -1.96 -5.41
C VAL A 48 11.47 -3.15 -5.17
N THR A 49 11.18 -4.22 -5.89
CA THR A 49 11.89 -5.47 -5.93
C THR A 49 11.79 -5.93 -7.38
N ASP A 50 12.43 -5.18 -8.27
CA ASP A 50 13.36 -5.78 -9.24
C ASP A 50 14.24 -4.73 -9.95
N PRO A 51 15.58 -4.89 -9.96
CA PRO A 51 16.32 -5.97 -9.31
C PRO A 51 16.53 -5.71 -7.81
N ILE A 52 16.46 -6.77 -7.02
CA ILE A 52 17.02 -6.83 -5.66
C ILE A 52 18.54 -6.75 -5.80
N GLU A 53 19.14 -5.57 -5.59
CA GLU A 53 20.52 -5.53 -5.11
C GLU A 53 20.52 -6.12 -3.69
N LYS A 54 20.70 -7.44 -3.60
CA LYS A 54 21.12 -8.04 -2.34
C LYS A 54 22.44 -7.36 -2.00
N SER A 55 22.54 -6.77 -0.82
CA SER A 55 23.85 -6.48 -0.23
C SER A 55 24.67 -7.78 -0.31
N LYS A 56 25.65 -7.80 -1.21
CA LYS A 56 26.73 -8.78 -1.16
C LYS A 56 27.61 -8.25 -0.03
N GLY A 57 27.45 -8.83 1.16
CA GLY A 57 28.38 -8.64 2.25
C GLY A 57 29.81 -8.97 1.81
#